data_AF-A0A1T3NP27-F1
#
_entry.id   AF-A0A1T3NP27-F1
#
_cell.length_a   1.000
_cell.length_b   1.000
_cell.length_c   1.000
_cell.angle_alpha   90.00
_cell.angle_beta   90.00
_cell.angle_gamma   90.00
#
_symmetry.space_group_name_H-M   'P 1'
#
loop_
_entity.id
_entity.type
_entity.pdbx_description
1 polymer ?
#
loop_
_entity_poly.entity_id
_entity_poly.type
_entity_poly.pdbx_seq_one_letter_code
_entity_poly.pdbx_strand_id
1 'polypeptide(L)'
;MAPELRHLRYLLAVAEHGNFTRAAEELRVSQPTLSQQIKQLERILGVRLLDRSGRTVRPTDVGESYLHYARRALQDLAAAERAVHDVADLSRGGLRLAVTPTFTTYLVGPLTEELYARHPAIALDVVETTQDRIESGLAADEFDLGIAFRGTHLPGLTGTALGTERLSLVVGATRPTPAPDAPPLPVGDLDAEHLALLSDDFATRGHIDEYFARHGVRPGIAVQANSIQALTE
;
A
#
# COMPACT_ATOMS: atom_id res chain seq x y z
N MET A 1 -36.57 -2.10 -5.30
CA MET A 1 -35.75 -1.70 -4.13
C MET A 1 -34.33 -1.45 -4.62
N ALA A 2 -33.65 -0.45 -4.07
CA ALA A 2 -32.27 -0.10 -4.45
C ALA A 2 -31.26 -0.69 -3.46
N PRO A 3 -29.98 -0.86 -3.84
CA PRO A 3 -28.92 -1.22 -2.91
C PRO A 3 -28.75 -0.17 -1.81
N GLU A 4 -28.77 -0.63 -0.57
CA GLU A 4 -28.42 0.18 0.62
C GLU A 4 -26.95 0.01 1.04
N LEU A 5 -26.36 1.01 1.68
CA LEU A 5 -24.95 1.02 2.15
C LEU A 5 -24.57 -0.18 3.03
N ARG A 6 -25.51 -0.69 3.85
CA ARG A 6 -25.27 -1.90 4.66
C ARG A 6 -24.97 -3.13 3.78
N HIS A 7 -25.59 -3.23 2.61
CA HIS A 7 -25.33 -4.35 1.71
C HIS A 7 -23.90 -4.29 1.16
N LEU A 8 -23.38 -3.09 0.89
CA LEU A 8 -22.01 -2.89 0.42
C LEU A 8 -21.01 -3.31 1.50
N ARG A 9 -21.20 -2.83 2.75
CA ARG A 9 -20.36 -3.22 3.91
C ARG A 9 -20.34 -4.73 4.11
N TYR A 10 -21.49 -5.37 4.00
CA TYR A 10 -21.64 -6.82 4.14
C TYR A 10 -20.96 -7.58 3.01
N LEU A 11 -21.06 -7.10 1.77
CA LEU A 11 -20.41 -7.72 0.63
C LEU A 11 -18.89 -7.66 0.76
N LEU A 12 -18.34 -6.49 1.12
CA LEU A 12 -16.91 -6.31 1.36
C LEU A 12 -16.40 -7.28 2.43
N ALA A 13 -17.03 -7.31 3.60
CA ALA A 13 -16.62 -8.20 4.69
C ALA A 13 -16.64 -9.68 4.27
N VAL A 14 -17.68 -10.13 3.54
CA VAL A 14 -17.73 -11.52 3.06
C VAL A 14 -16.62 -11.82 2.05
N ALA A 15 -16.30 -10.87 1.18
CA ALA A 15 -15.22 -11.01 0.20
C ALA A 15 -13.83 -11.05 0.86
N GLU A 16 -13.58 -10.19 1.85
CA GLU A 16 -12.31 -10.11 2.58
C GLU A 16 -12.03 -11.36 3.42
N HIS A 17 -13.05 -11.88 4.13
CA HIS A 17 -12.89 -13.08 4.95
C HIS A 17 -12.99 -14.39 4.17
N GLY A 18 -13.57 -14.36 2.97
CA GLY A 18 -13.93 -15.55 2.19
C GLY A 18 -14.86 -16.51 2.94
N ASN A 19 -15.53 -16.05 4.00
CA ASN A 19 -16.31 -16.87 4.92
C ASN A 19 -17.42 -16.05 5.59
N PHE A 20 -18.67 -16.49 5.40
CA PHE A 20 -19.85 -15.81 5.97
C PHE A 20 -19.88 -15.80 7.50
N THR A 21 -19.40 -16.86 8.16
CA THR A 21 -19.40 -16.93 9.63
C THR A 21 -18.42 -15.92 10.20
N ARG A 22 -17.18 -15.89 9.70
CA ARG A 22 -16.16 -14.93 10.15
C ARG A 22 -16.57 -13.47 9.89
N ALA A 23 -17.09 -13.20 8.69
CA ALA A 23 -17.60 -11.87 8.35
C ALA A 23 -18.77 -11.45 9.26
N ALA A 24 -19.66 -12.38 9.63
CA ALA A 24 -20.77 -12.08 10.53
C ALA A 24 -20.31 -11.81 11.96
N GLU A 25 -19.30 -12.55 12.45
CA GLU A 25 -18.66 -12.32 13.75
C GLU A 25 -18.03 -10.92 13.83
N GLU A 26 -17.25 -10.53 12.82
CA GLU A 26 -16.65 -9.19 12.74
C GLU A 26 -17.72 -8.08 12.73
N LEU A 27 -18.75 -8.25 11.91
CA LEU A 27 -19.85 -7.30 11.77
C LEU A 27 -20.84 -7.34 12.95
N ARG A 28 -20.65 -8.25 13.92
CA ARG A 28 -21.53 -8.48 15.08
C ARG A 28 -23.00 -8.72 14.69
N VAL A 29 -23.20 -9.49 13.62
CA VAL A 29 -24.52 -9.94 13.15
C VAL A 29 -24.58 -11.47 13.11
N SER A 30 -25.78 -12.03 13.00
CA SER A 30 -25.90 -13.46 12.78
C SER A 30 -25.58 -13.82 11.32
N GLN A 31 -24.94 -14.97 11.11
CA GLN A 31 -24.63 -15.47 9.78
C GLN A 31 -25.87 -15.60 8.87
N PRO A 32 -27.05 -16.06 9.34
CA PRO A 32 -28.27 -16.08 8.53
C PRO A 32 -28.69 -14.68 8.05
N THR A 33 -28.58 -13.67 8.92
CA THR A 33 -28.88 -12.27 8.57
C THR A 33 -27.94 -11.79 7.47
N LEU A 34 -26.63 -12.00 7.63
CA LEU A 34 -25.65 -11.61 6.62
C LEU A 34 -25.93 -12.29 5.26
N SER A 35 -26.17 -13.59 5.26
CA SER A 35 -26.52 -14.36 4.06
C SER A 35 -27.78 -13.86 3.37
N GLN A 36 -28.83 -13.53 4.14
CA GLN A 36 -30.08 -12.98 3.61
C GLN A 36 -29.87 -11.62 2.95
N GLN A 37 -29.05 -10.75 3.57
CA GLN A 37 -28.78 -9.41 3.07
C GLN A 37 -27.95 -9.44 1.78
N ILE A 38 -26.96 -10.33 1.66
CA ILE A 38 -26.26 -10.56 0.40
C ILE A 38 -27.20 -11.10 -0.69
N LYS A 39 -28.06 -12.08 -0.36
CA LYS A 39 -29.07 -12.57 -1.31
C LYS A 39 -30.04 -11.48 -1.74
N GLN A 40 -30.35 -10.53 -0.86
CA GLN A 40 -31.18 -9.38 -1.22
C GLN A 40 -30.46 -8.45 -2.19
N LEU A 41 -29.18 -8.15 -1.95
CA LEU A 41 -28.35 -7.37 -2.87
C LEU A 41 -28.28 -8.01 -4.26
N GLU A 42 -27.96 -9.30 -4.33
CA GLU A 42 -27.88 -10.06 -5.59
C GLU A 42 -29.23 -10.05 -6.34
N ARG A 43 -30.36 -10.16 -5.62
CA ARG A 43 -31.69 -10.05 -6.22
C ARG A 43 -31.98 -8.65 -6.77
N ILE A 44 -31.56 -7.60 -6.06
CA ILE A 44 -31.74 -6.21 -6.51
C ILE A 44 -30.94 -5.96 -7.79
N LEU A 45 -29.72 -6.50 -7.88
CA LEU A 45 -28.84 -6.34 -9.04
C LEU A 45 -29.12 -7.33 -10.17
N GLY A 46 -29.90 -8.39 -9.91
CA GLY A 46 -30.23 -9.43 -10.88
C GLY A 46 -29.07 -10.38 -11.21
N VAL A 47 -27.96 -10.32 -10.45
CA VAL A 47 -26.73 -11.10 -10.70
C VAL A 47 -26.16 -11.67 -9.40
N ARG A 48 -25.48 -12.81 -9.48
CA ARG A 48 -24.71 -13.36 -8.35
C ARG A 48 -23.36 -12.66 -8.28
N LEU A 49 -23.06 -12.08 -7.13
CA LEU A 49 -21.79 -11.41 -6.87
C LEU A 49 -20.76 -12.34 -6.24
N LEU A 50 -21.21 -13.41 -5.58
CA LEU A 50 -20.32 -14.36 -4.90
C LEU A 50 -20.50 -15.78 -5.43
N ASP A 51 -19.40 -16.45 -5.73
CA ASP A 51 -19.34 -17.89 -5.92
C ASP A 51 -19.20 -18.60 -4.55
N ARG A 52 -20.04 -19.61 -4.35
CA ARG A 52 -20.18 -20.39 -3.10
C ARG A 52 -19.99 -21.89 -3.36
N SER A 53 -19.48 -22.27 -4.53
CA SER A 53 -19.29 -23.66 -4.95
C SER A 53 -18.12 -24.35 -4.23
N GLY A 54 -17.11 -23.59 -3.82
CA GLY A 54 -15.92 -24.08 -3.11
C GLY A 54 -16.02 -24.02 -1.58
N ARG A 55 -14.93 -24.42 -0.91
CA ARG A 55 -14.75 -24.31 0.56
C ARG A 55 -14.60 -22.86 1.04
N THR A 56 -14.22 -21.96 0.14
CA THR A 56 -14.04 -20.53 0.39
C THR A 56 -14.96 -19.77 -0.54
N VAL A 57 -15.64 -18.76 -0.01
CA VAL A 57 -16.46 -17.85 -0.80
C VAL A 57 -15.55 -16.90 -1.57
N ARG A 58 -15.80 -16.72 -2.86
CA ARG A 58 -15.04 -15.81 -3.72
C ARG A 58 -15.97 -14.90 -4.50
N PRO A 59 -15.57 -13.68 -4.84
CA PRO A 59 -16.33 -12.86 -5.77
C PRO A 59 -16.35 -13.50 -7.16
N THR A 60 -17.43 -13.29 -7.92
CA THR A 60 -17.48 -13.56 -9.37
C THR A 60 -16.80 -12.41 -10.12
N ASP A 61 -16.55 -12.52 -11.43
CA ASP A 61 -15.98 -11.41 -12.22
C ASP A 61 -16.83 -10.11 -12.12
N VAL A 62 -18.16 -10.28 -12.10
CA VAL A 62 -19.10 -9.18 -11.88
C VAL A 62 -19.07 -8.72 -10.41
N GLY A 63 -18.87 -9.65 -9.48
CA GLY A 63 -18.65 -9.39 -8.07
C GLY A 63 -17.42 -8.52 -7.79
N GLU A 64 -16.28 -8.82 -8.40
CA GLU A 64 -15.05 -8.03 -8.31
C GLU A 64 -15.27 -6.61 -8.83
N SER A 65 -15.92 -6.48 -10.00
CA SER A 65 -16.27 -5.17 -10.54
C SER A 65 -17.19 -4.38 -9.59
N TYR A 66 -18.20 -5.04 -9.00
CA TYR A 66 -19.10 -4.39 -8.06
C TYR A 66 -18.41 -4.01 -6.74
N LEU A 67 -17.52 -4.88 -6.22
CA LEU A 67 -16.70 -4.63 -5.03
C LEU A 67 -15.83 -3.39 -5.18
N HIS A 68 -15.23 -3.19 -6.36
CA HIS A 68 -14.48 -1.97 -6.67
C HIS A 68 -15.32 -0.70 -6.45
N TYR A 69 -16.51 -0.63 -7.04
CA TYR A 69 -17.40 0.54 -6.88
C TYR A 69 -18.01 0.63 -5.47
N ALA A 70 -18.32 -0.50 -4.84
CA ALA A 70 -18.84 -0.55 -3.48
C ALA A 70 -17.83 0.03 -2.46
N ARG A 71 -16.55 -0.28 -2.61
CA ARG A 71 -15.46 0.28 -1.80
C ARG A 71 -15.40 1.80 -1.94
N ARG A 72 -15.38 2.30 -3.19
CA ARG A 72 -15.38 3.74 -3.49
C ARG A 72 -16.59 4.47 -2.92
N ALA A 73 -17.79 3.91 -3.05
CA ALA A 73 -19.00 4.55 -2.51
C ALA A 73 -18.98 4.67 -0.98
N LEU A 74 -18.43 3.68 -0.27
CA LEU A 74 -18.28 3.74 1.18
C LEU A 74 -17.19 4.75 1.61
N GLN A 75 -16.17 4.91 0.79
CA GLN A 75 -15.11 5.89 1.00
C GLN A 75 -15.55 7.32 0.75
N ASP A 76 -16.27 7.59 -0.35
CA ASP A 76 -16.86 8.90 -0.61
C ASP A 76 -17.79 9.32 0.54
N LEU A 77 -18.54 8.37 1.11
CA LEU A 77 -19.35 8.62 2.30
C LEU A 77 -18.50 8.97 3.53
N ALA A 78 -17.45 8.20 3.81
CA ALA A 78 -16.54 8.47 4.91
C ALA A 78 -15.81 9.81 4.73
N ALA A 79 -15.43 10.16 3.51
CA ALA A 79 -14.85 11.46 3.15
C ALA A 79 -15.86 12.60 3.34
N ALA A 80 -17.13 12.40 2.98
CA ALA A 80 -18.19 13.38 3.24
C ALA A 80 -18.42 13.57 4.75
N GLU A 81 -18.42 12.50 5.54
CA GLU A 81 -18.50 12.56 7.01
C GLU A 81 -17.29 13.30 7.61
N ARG A 82 -16.06 13.01 7.13
CA ARG A 82 -14.84 13.76 7.49
C ARG A 82 -14.96 15.23 7.14
N ALA A 83 -15.37 15.58 5.93
CA ALA A 83 -15.50 16.96 5.47
C ALA A 83 -16.48 17.78 6.33
N VAL A 84 -17.58 17.16 6.81
CA VAL A 84 -18.50 17.81 7.77
C VAL A 84 -17.80 18.13 9.10
N HIS A 85 -16.88 17.28 9.54
CA HIS A 85 -16.08 17.51 10.75
C HIS A 85 -14.90 18.47 10.51
N ASP A 86 -14.30 18.49 9.31
CA ASP A 86 -13.15 19.32 8.95
C ASP A 86 -13.49 20.80 8.73
N VAL A 87 -14.76 21.12 8.42
CA VAL A 87 -15.27 22.50 8.44
C VAL A 87 -15.13 23.14 9.83
N ALA A 88 -14.90 22.34 10.88
CA ALA A 88 -14.37 22.79 12.16
C ALA A 88 -12.82 22.70 12.20
N ASP A 89 -12.16 23.63 11.49
CA ASP A 89 -10.80 24.12 11.77
C ASP A 89 -9.57 23.24 11.44
N LEU A 90 -9.66 22.20 10.59
CA LEU A 90 -8.51 21.30 10.29
C LEU A 90 -7.82 20.76 11.56
N SER A 91 -8.54 20.79 12.68
CA SER A 91 -7.96 20.75 14.01
C SER A 91 -7.97 19.33 14.58
N ARG A 92 -8.67 18.41 13.93
CA ARG A 92 -8.87 17.02 14.37
C ARG A 92 -9.10 16.12 13.16
N GLY A 93 -8.58 14.89 13.18
CA GLY A 93 -8.81 13.94 12.07
C GLY A 93 -7.77 12.83 12.02
N GLY A 94 -7.74 12.11 10.89
CA GLY A 94 -6.77 11.07 10.61
C GLY A 94 -6.18 11.21 9.21
N LEU A 95 -4.87 10.98 9.08
CA LEU A 95 -4.14 10.96 7.82
C LEU A 95 -3.52 9.57 7.62
N ARG A 96 -3.83 8.89 6.53
CA ARG A 96 -3.31 7.58 6.16
C ARG A 96 -2.21 7.75 5.12
N LEU A 97 -0.97 7.56 5.54
CA LEU A 97 0.23 7.74 4.75
C LEU A 97 0.82 6.37 4.40
N ALA A 98 1.00 6.09 3.11
CA ALA A 98 1.73 4.91 2.66
C ALA A 98 3.12 5.30 2.13
N VAL A 99 4.14 4.52 2.47
CA VAL A 99 5.54 4.81 2.12
C VAL A 99 6.27 3.56 1.62
N THR A 100 7.20 3.72 0.68
CA THR A 100 8.11 2.61 0.31
C THR A 100 9.22 2.43 1.36
N PRO A 101 9.74 1.20 1.58
CA PRO A 101 10.60 0.89 2.75
C PRO A 101 11.80 1.81 2.98
N THR A 102 12.43 2.28 1.90
CA THR A 102 13.59 3.17 1.99
C THR A 102 13.27 4.50 2.67
N PHE A 103 12.03 5.01 2.49
CA PHE A 103 11.61 6.26 3.13
C PHE A 103 11.21 6.05 4.59
N THR A 104 10.70 4.86 4.96
CA THR A 104 10.35 4.56 6.36
C THR A 104 11.51 4.80 7.30
N THR A 105 12.71 4.34 6.91
CA THR A 105 13.90 4.33 7.78
C THR A 105 14.37 5.72 8.20
N TYR A 106 14.20 6.75 7.35
CA TYR A 106 14.76 8.08 7.62
C TYR A 106 13.74 9.23 7.60
N LEU A 107 12.61 9.09 6.90
CA LEU A 107 11.68 10.19 6.67
C LEU A 107 10.51 10.19 7.67
N VAL A 108 10.00 9.00 8.03
CA VAL A 108 8.76 8.88 8.83
C VAL A 108 8.92 9.48 10.22
N GLY A 109 10.06 9.27 10.89
CA GLY A 109 10.33 9.83 12.21
C GLY A 109 10.25 11.38 12.23
N PRO A 110 11.13 12.08 11.48
CA PRO A 110 11.11 13.54 11.39
C PRO A 110 9.76 14.10 10.89
N LEU A 111 9.10 13.42 9.94
CA LEU A 111 7.80 13.83 9.42
C LEU A 111 6.71 13.78 10.49
N THR A 112 6.69 12.70 11.29
CA THR A 112 5.71 12.52 12.37
C THR A 112 5.92 13.55 13.48
N GLU A 113 7.16 13.84 13.84
CA GLU A 113 7.51 14.85 14.84
C GLU A 113 7.00 16.24 14.42
N GLU A 114 7.31 16.67 13.20
CA GLU A 114 6.92 17.98 12.70
C GLU A 114 5.39 18.09 12.53
N LEU A 115 4.73 17.04 12.04
CA LEU A 115 3.27 17.01 11.90
C LEU A 115 2.59 17.14 13.27
N TYR A 116 3.05 16.38 14.27
CA TYR A 116 2.48 16.42 15.61
C TYR A 116 2.69 17.78 16.29
N ALA A 117 3.85 18.40 16.12
CA ALA A 117 4.14 19.72 16.66
C ALA A 117 3.21 20.81 16.11
N ARG A 118 2.85 20.74 14.83
CA ARG A 118 1.96 21.72 14.17
C ARG A 118 0.47 21.38 14.30
N HIS A 119 0.14 20.09 14.34
CA HIS A 119 -1.23 19.59 14.30
C HIS A 119 -1.44 18.42 15.29
N PRO A 120 -1.38 18.67 16.62
CA PRO A 120 -1.34 17.62 17.64
C PRO A 120 -2.59 16.75 17.76
N ALA A 121 -3.68 17.15 17.08
CA ALA A 121 -4.94 16.42 17.08
C ALA A 121 -5.26 15.72 15.75
N ILE A 122 -4.30 15.70 14.82
CA ILE A 122 -4.32 14.80 13.66
C ILE A 122 -3.63 13.49 14.05
N ALA A 123 -4.33 12.36 13.92
CA ALA A 123 -3.74 11.04 14.02
C ALA A 123 -3.07 10.68 12.69
N LEU A 124 -1.80 10.25 12.71
CA LEU A 124 -1.10 9.76 11.54
C LEU A 124 -1.03 8.23 11.59
N ASP A 125 -1.59 7.57 10.58
CA ASP A 125 -1.43 6.14 10.34
C ASP A 125 -0.43 5.95 9.19
N VAL A 126 0.64 5.19 9.44
CA VAL A 126 1.73 5.01 8.47
C VAL A 126 1.85 3.53 8.12
N VAL A 127 1.77 3.23 6.83
CA VAL A 127 1.91 1.87 6.30
C VAL A 127 3.11 1.79 5.35
N GLU A 128 4.06 0.93 5.68
CA GLU A 128 5.12 0.54 4.75
C GLU A 128 4.59 -0.49 3.75
N THR A 129 4.74 -0.23 2.45
CA THR A 129 4.29 -1.16 1.40
C THR A 129 4.97 -0.92 0.04
N THR A 130 4.66 -1.75 -0.97
CA THR A 130 5.19 -1.61 -2.33
C THR A 130 4.54 -0.44 -3.07
N GLN A 131 5.22 0.12 -4.07
CA GLN A 131 4.68 1.25 -4.84
C GLN A 131 3.35 0.90 -5.52
N ASP A 132 3.22 -0.29 -6.10
CA ASP A 132 1.96 -0.76 -6.70
C ASP A 132 0.82 -0.82 -5.68
N ARG A 133 1.15 -1.17 -4.43
CA ARG A 133 0.17 -1.19 -3.35
C ARG A 133 -0.22 0.22 -2.90
N ILE A 134 0.73 1.15 -2.87
CA ILE A 134 0.46 2.58 -2.64
C ILE A 134 -0.52 3.09 -3.70
N GLU A 135 -0.23 2.86 -4.99
CA GLU A 135 -1.07 3.38 -6.08
C GLU A 135 -2.47 2.78 -6.07
N SER A 136 -2.58 1.46 -5.90
CA SER A 136 -3.89 0.79 -5.80
C SER A 136 -4.66 1.23 -4.55
N GLY A 137 -3.98 1.45 -3.42
CA GLY A 137 -4.59 1.95 -2.19
C GLY A 137 -5.07 3.40 -2.29
N LEU A 138 -4.32 4.26 -2.98
CA LEU A 138 -4.75 5.65 -3.25
C LEU A 138 -5.96 5.68 -4.20
N ALA A 139 -5.91 4.92 -5.29
CA ALA A 139 -7.01 4.83 -6.25
C ALA A 139 -8.30 4.25 -5.62
N ALA A 140 -8.12 3.45 -4.57
CA ALA A 140 -9.19 2.89 -3.78
C ALA A 140 -9.38 3.66 -2.47
N ASP A 141 -8.95 4.92 -2.28
CA ASP A 141 -9.13 5.74 -1.06
C ASP A 141 -8.85 5.02 0.29
N GLU A 142 -7.95 4.04 0.27
CA GLU A 142 -7.45 3.35 1.46
C GLU A 142 -6.29 4.11 2.09
N PHE A 143 -5.55 4.86 1.27
CA PHE A 143 -4.54 5.84 1.69
C PHE A 143 -4.96 7.23 1.25
N ASP A 144 -4.58 8.24 2.02
CA ASP A 144 -4.80 9.64 1.65
C ASP A 144 -3.56 10.20 0.91
N LEU A 145 -2.36 9.72 1.24
CA LEU A 145 -1.08 10.13 0.64
C LEU A 145 -0.13 8.94 0.45
N GLY A 146 0.71 9.02 -0.59
CA GLY A 146 1.76 8.05 -0.88
C GLY A 146 3.11 8.72 -1.10
N ILE A 147 4.18 8.22 -0.48
CA ILE A 147 5.57 8.61 -0.77
C ILE A 147 6.27 7.44 -1.46
N ALA A 148 6.59 7.65 -2.72
CA ALA A 148 7.10 6.63 -3.63
C ALA A 148 8.02 7.26 -4.68
N PHE A 149 8.62 6.43 -5.54
CA PHE A 149 9.45 6.92 -6.63
C PHE A 149 8.58 7.45 -7.79
N ARG A 150 9.13 8.44 -8.51
CA ARG A 150 8.47 8.96 -9.71
C ARG A 150 8.41 7.88 -10.79
N GLY A 151 7.28 7.78 -11.48
CA GLY A 151 7.10 6.81 -12.56
C GLY A 151 5.83 7.08 -13.37
N THR A 152 5.44 6.09 -14.18
CA THR A 152 4.12 6.10 -14.81
C THR A 152 3.11 5.62 -13.77
N HIS A 153 2.23 6.51 -13.32
CA HIS A 153 1.25 6.21 -12.29
C HIS A 153 -0.09 5.77 -12.90
N LEU A 154 -0.91 5.08 -12.10
CA LEU A 154 -2.31 4.80 -12.46
C LEU A 154 -3.08 6.09 -12.79
N PRO A 155 -4.02 6.06 -13.77
CA PRO A 155 -4.87 7.20 -14.09
C PRO A 155 -5.63 7.71 -12.86
N GLY A 156 -5.62 9.03 -12.66
CA GLY A 156 -6.28 9.68 -11.52
C GLY A 156 -5.38 9.95 -10.32
N LEU A 157 -4.12 9.47 -10.34
CA LEU A 157 -3.11 9.85 -9.37
C LEU A 157 -2.31 11.06 -9.87
N THR A 158 -2.07 12.01 -8.98
CA THR A 158 -1.18 13.15 -9.23
C THR A 158 0.00 13.10 -8.28
N GLY A 159 1.21 13.25 -8.82
CA GLY A 159 2.44 13.25 -8.03
C GLY A 159 3.07 14.65 -7.94
N THR A 160 3.63 14.98 -6.79
CA THR A 160 4.49 16.16 -6.60
C THR A 160 5.91 15.69 -6.31
N ALA A 161 6.89 16.23 -7.03
CA ALA A 161 8.30 15.89 -6.79
C ALA A 161 8.77 16.50 -5.46
N LEU A 162 9.14 15.65 -4.49
CA LEU A 162 9.63 16.08 -3.18
C LEU A 162 11.15 16.30 -3.17
N GLY A 163 11.89 15.52 -3.95
CA GLY A 163 13.35 15.57 -3.99
C GLY A 163 13.94 14.49 -4.87
N THR A 164 15.28 14.40 -4.83
CA THR A 164 16.03 13.32 -5.47
C THR A 164 16.55 12.38 -4.40
N GLU A 165 16.15 11.11 -4.47
CA GLU A 165 16.67 10.05 -3.63
C GLU A 165 18.02 9.55 -4.20
N ARG A 166 19.04 9.43 -3.34
CA ARG A 166 20.35 8.90 -3.74
C ARG A 166 20.59 7.53 -3.11
N LEU A 167 20.36 6.48 -3.89
CA LEU A 167 20.73 5.12 -3.51
C LEU A 167 22.26 4.98 -3.49
N SER A 168 22.78 4.38 -2.41
CA SER A 168 24.21 4.19 -2.20
C SER A 168 24.50 2.73 -1.85
N LEU A 169 25.70 2.26 -2.22
CA LEU A 169 26.17 0.94 -1.80
C LEU A 169 26.54 0.97 -0.32
N VAL A 170 25.98 0.06 0.45
CA VAL A 170 26.35 -0.17 1.85
C VAL A 170 27.24 -1.41 1.92
N VAL A 171 28.35 -1.30 2.63
CA VAL A 171 29.30 -2.40 2.84
C VAL A 171 29.49 -2.65 4.33
N GLY A 172 29.76 -3.90 4.71
CA GLY A 172 30.04 -4.25 6.10
C GLY A 172 31.29 -3.55 6.64
N ALA A 173 31.31 -3.29 7.95
CA ALA A 173 32.40 -2.58 8.63
C ALA A 173 33.78 -3.26 8.53
N THR A 174 33.83 -4.52 8.09
CA THR A 174 35.08 -5.26 7.84
C THR A 174 35.75 -4.88 6.52
N ARG A 175 35.05 -4.20 5.60
CA ARG A 175 35.69 -3.56 4.44
C ARG A 175 36.34 -2.25 4.87
N PRO A 176 37.55 -1.93 4.39
CA PRO A 176 38.18 -0.65 4.65
C PRO A 176 37.25 0.50 4.23
N THR A 177 36.93 1.40 5.16
CA THR A 177 36.16 2.60 4.85
C THR A 177 36.95 3.43 3.83
N PRO A 178 36.37 3.76 2.67
CA PRO A 178 37.02 4.65 1.73
C PRO A 178 37.35 5.99 2.41
N ALA A 179 38.47 6.61 2.02
CA ALA A 179 38.72 7.99 2.44
C ALA A 179 37.55 8.89 1.99
N PRO A 180 37.25 10.00 2.72
CA PRO A 180 36.15 10.90 2.35
C PRO A 180 36.19 11.39 0.89
N ASP A 181 37.40 11.51 0.35
CA ASP A 181 37.67 12.02 -1.00
C ASP A 181 37.90 10.91 -2.04
N ALA A 182 37.70 9.64 -1.65
CA ALA A 182 37.86 8.51 -2.56
C ALA A 182 36.83 8.61 -3.71
N PRO A 183 37.22 8.27 -4.95
CA PRO A 183 36.27 8.23 -6.05
C PRO A 183 35.17 7.18 -5.78
N PRO A 184 33.95 7.38 -6.27
CA PRO A 184 32.90 6.36 -6.19
C PRO A 184 33.37 5.04 -6.79
N LEU A 185 32.96 3.93 -6.19
CA LEU A 185 33.22 2.60 -6.73
C LEU A 185 32.66 2.50 -8.16
N PRO A 186 33.49 2.15 -9.16
CA PRO A 186 33.00 1.87 -10.50
C PRO A 186 31.96 0.74 -10.46
N VAL A 187 30.82 0.95 -11.12
CA VAL A 187 29.76 -0.07 -11.17
C VAL A 187 30.25 -1.40 -11.74
N GLY A 188 31.22 -1.38 -12.67
CA GLY A 188 31.82 -2.58 -13.25
C GLY A 188 32.53 -3.47 -12.23
N ASP A 189 33.01 -2.90 -11.13
CA ASP A 189 33.69 -3.67 -10.08
C ASP A 189 32.69 -4.53 -9.28
N LEU A 190 31.39 -4.23 -9.36
CA LEU A 190 30.34 -5.01 -8.70
C LEU A 190 30.09 -6.37 -9.37
N ASP A 191 30.60 -6.63 -10.58
CA ASP A 191 30.41 -7.92 -11.26
C ASP A 191 31.06 -9.08 -10.49
N ALA A 192 32.12 -8.78 -9.73
CA ALA A 192 32.81 -9.73 -8.89
C ALA A 192 32.21 -9.85 -7.47
N GLU A 193 31.18 -9.08 -7.15
CA GLU A 193 30.61 -9.00 -5.81
C GLU A 193 29.31 -9.81 -5.68
N HIS A 194 29.03 -10.19 -4.44
CA HIS A 194 27.74 -10.77 -4.04
C HIS A 194 26.94 -9.74 -3.25
N LEU A 195 25.76 -9.39 -3.73
CA LEU A 195 24.90 -8.37 -3.15
C LEU A 195 23.76 -8.99 -2.33
N ALA A 196 23.36 -8.25 -1.30
CA ALA A 196 22.12 -8.44 -0.59
C ALA A 196 21.15 -7.34 -1.06
N LEU A 197 20.03 -7.71 -1.66
CA LEU A 197 19.08 -6.76 -2.28
C LEU A 197 17.65 -7.01 -1.81
N LEU A 198 16.81 -6.00 -1.99
CA LEU A 198 15.37 -6.20 -1.84
C LEU A 198 14.83 -7.17 -2.91
N SER A 199 13.68 -7.78 -2.60
CA SER A 199 12.86 -8.53 -3.56
C SER A 199 12.46 -7.66 -4.76
N ASP A 200 12.14 -8.31 -5.88
CA ASP A 200 11.90 -7.69 -7.19
C ASP A 200 10.57 -6.94 -7.30
N ASP A 201 9.67 -7.11 -6.33
CA ASP A 201 8.43 -6.35 -6.17
C ASP A 201 8.65 -4.91 -5.64
N PHE A 202 9.87 -4.56 -5.22
CA PHE A 202 10.20 -3.22 -4.77
C PHE A 202 10.74 -2.34 -5.90
N ALA A 203 10.19 -1.13 -6.04
CA ALA A 203 10.65 -0.14 -7.02
C ALA A 203 12.17 0.16 -6.89
N THR A 204 12.71 0.20 -5.67
CA THR A 204 14.15 0.34 -5.42
C THR A 204 14.95 -0.76 -6.11
N ARG A 205 14.49 -2.01 -6.05
CA ARG A 205 15.14 -3.14 -6.72
C ARG A 205 15.09 -2.99 -8.24
N GLY A 206 13.94 -2.57 -8.79
CA GLY A 206 13.80 -2.25 -10.21
C GLY A 206 14.79 -1.17 -10.68
N HIS A 207 14.96 -0.09 -9.91
CA HIS A 207 15.95 0.96 -10.22
C HIS A 207 17.40 0.46 -10.19
N ILE A 208 17.74 -0.42 -9.25
CA ILE A 208 19.07 -1.04 -9.16
C ILE A 208 19.32 -1.95 -10.36
N ASP A 209 18.35 -2.81 -10.71
CA ASP A 209 18.47 -3.74 -11.83
C ASP A 209 18.57 -2.99 -13.17
N GLU A 210 17.79 -1.92 -13.36
CA GLU A 210 17.89 -1.05 -14.53
C GLU A 210 19.27 -0.36 -14.61
N TYR A 211 19.79 0.07 -13.46
CA TYR A 211 21.13 0.67 -13.38
C TYR A 211 22.23 -0.34 -13.77
N PHE A 212 22.16 -1.58 -13.28
CA PHE A 212 23.09 -2.65 -13.65
C PHE A 212 22.98 -3.02 -15.13
N ALA A 213 21.75 -3.17 -15.65
CA ALA A 213 21.51 -3.47 -17.06
C ALA A 213 22.08 -2.39 -17.99
N ARG A 214 21.91 -1.11 -17.64
CA ARG A 214 22.44 0.04 -18.40
C ARG A 214 23.97 0.03 -18.50
N HIS A 215 24.65 -0.55 -17.51
CA HIS A 215 26.11 -0.64 -17.46
C HIS A 215 26.66 -2.02 -17.83
N GLY A 216 25.81 -2.97 -18.20
CA GLY A 216 26.21 -4.32 -18.59
C GLY A 216 26.80 -5.16 -17.45
N VAL A 217 26.45 -4.87 -16.20
CA VAL A 217 26.95 -5.56 -15.00
C VAL A 217 25.91 -6.54 -14.48
N ARG A 218 26.33 -7.70 -13.95
CA ARG A 218 25.45 -8.71 -13.36
C ARG A 218 26.04 -9.27 -12.06
N PRO A 219 26.00 -8.49 -10.96
CA PRO A 219 26.47 -8.95 -9.66
C PRO A 219 25.70 -10.20 -9.22
N GLY A 220 26.37 -11.10 -8.49
CA GLY A 220 25.68 -12.23 -7.87
C GLY A 220 24.76 -11.73 -6.76
N ILE A 221 23.56 -12.29 -6.62
CA ILE A 221 22.66 -11.96 -5.51
C ILE A 221 22.73 -13.11 -4.49
N ALA A 222 23.34 -12.86 -3.34
CA ALA A 222 23.49 -13.85 -2.28
C ALA A 222 22.31 -13.85 -1.31
N VAL A 223 21.66 -12.70 -1.11
CA VAL A 223 20.53 -12.55 -0.19
C VAL A 223 19.44 -11.71 -0.86
N GLN A 224 18.19 -12.15 -0.72
CA GLN A 224 17.01 -11.39 -1.07
C GLN A 224 16.09 -11.29 0.15
N ALA A 225 15.61 -10.09 0.45
CA ALA A 225 14.69 -9.85 1.56
C ALA A 225 13.64 -8.80 1.19
N ASN A 226 12.54 -8.77 1.94
CA ASN A 226 11.45 -7.79 1.78
C ASN A 226 11.52 -6.65 2.82
N SER A 227 12.66 -6.49 3.49
CA SER A 227 12.89 -5.46 4.51
C SER A 227 14.33 -4.97 4.43
N ILE A 228 14.52 -3.65 4.53
CA ILE A 228 15.86 -3.05 4.62
C ILE A 228 16.60 -3.52 5.88
N GLN A 229 15.89 -3.63 7.01
CA GLN A 229 16.49 -4.04 8.27
C GLN A 229 17.14 -5.43 8.16
N ALA A 230 16.47 -6.37 7.50
CA ALA A 230 17.00 -7.72 7.26
C ALA A 230 18.23 -7.76 6.33
N LEU A 231 18.48 -6.70 5.54
CA LEU A 231 19.67 -6.57 4.70
C LEU A 231 20.83 -5.88 5.42
N THR A 232 20.54 -5.11 6.47
CA THR A 232 21.53 -4.26 7.16
C THR A 232 21.96 -4.79 8.52
N GLU A 233 21.18 -5.68 9.14
CA GLU A 233 21.51 -6.36 10.42
C GLU A 233 22.11 -7.76 10.19
#